data_AF-A0AA39ZT93-F1
#
_entry.id   AF-A0AA39ZT93-F1
#
_cell.length_a   1.000
_cell.length_b   1.000
_cell.length_c   1.000
_cell.angle_alpha   90.00
_cell.angle_beta   90.00
_cell.angle_gamma   90.00
#
_symmetry.space_group_name_H-M   'P 1'
#
loop_
_entity.id
_entity.type
_entity.pdbx_description
1 polymer ?
#
loop_
_entity_poly.entity_id
_entity_poly.type
_entity_poly.pdbx_seq_one_letter_code
_entity_poly.pdbx_strand_id
1 'polypeptide(L)' 'RVCRRYPELTDMPKAEKSLQQLREAADEVWNDFLNELLQELAESMWRRLAAVIAADGWYTKY' A
#
# COMPACT_ATOMS: atom_id res chain seq x y z
N ARG A 1 -4.78 5.05 -0.15
CA ARG A 1 -4.28 6.40 0.23
C ARG A 1 -4.43 7.37 -0.93
N VAL A 2 -3.98 7.01 -2.13
CA VAL A 2 -4.21 7.76 -3.38
C VAL A 2 -5.68 8.18 -3.55
N CYS A 3 -6.63 7.23 -3.65
CA CYS A 3 -8.05 7.57 -3.82
C CYS A 3 -8.70 8.29 -2.61
N ARG A 4 -8.04 8.36 -1.45
CA ARG A 4 -8.51 9.19 -0.31
C ARG A 4 -8.03 10.63 -0.42
N ARG A 5 -6.82 10.84 -0.95
CA ARG A 5 -6.19 12.16 -1.14
C ARG A 5 -6.66 12.82 -2.43
N TYR A 6 -6.83 12.02 -3.47
CA TYR A 6 -7.23 12.39 -4.82
C TYR A 6 -8.48 11.59 -5.23
N PRO A 7 -9.64 11.85 -4.60
CA PRO A 7 -10.88 11.12 -4.87
C PRO A 7 -11.33 11.24 -6.34
N GLU A 8 -11.07 12.39 -6.97
CA GLU A 8 -11.43 12.70 -8.35
C GLU A 8 -10.79 11.77 -9.38
N LEU A 9 -9.64 11.15 -9.06
CA LEU A 9 -9.00 10.15 -9.94
C LEU A 9 -9.87 8.93 -10.19
N THR A 10 -10.83 8.65 -9.31
CA THR A 10 -11.75 7.50 -9.43
C THR A 10 -12.71 7.67 -10.61
N ASP A 11 -13.15 8.90 -10.88
CA ASP A 11 -14.15 9.22 -11.88
C ASP A 11 -13.53 9.62 -13.22
N MET A 12 -12.20 9.66 -13.31
CA MET A 12 -11.51 10.06 -14.52
C MET A 12 -11.68 9.05 -15.66
N PRO A 13 -11.79 9.53 -16.91
CA PRO A 13 -11.86 8.65 -18.07
C PRO A 13 -10.57 7.86 -18.24
N LYS A 14 -10.65 6.64 -18.79
CA LYS A 14 -9.47 5.82 -19.11
C LYS A 14 -8.73 6.39 -20.32
N ALA A 15 -7.92 7.41 -20.09
CA ALA A 15 -7.13 8.12 -21.07
C ALA A 15 -5.69 8.30 -20.55
N GLU A 16 -4.73 8.53 -21.46
CA GLU A 16 -3.32 8.68 -21.10
C GLU A 16 -3.08 9.80 -20.08
N LYS A 17 -3.82 10.91 -20.21
CA LYS A 17 -3.76 12.01 -19.24
C LYS A 17 -4.14 11.56 -17.82
N SER A 18 -5.19 10.75 -17.69
CA SER A 18 -5.64 10.24 -16.40
C SER A 18 -4.65 9.24 -15.80
N LEU A 19 -4.02 8.42 -16.66
CA LEU A 19 -2.95 7.52 -16.24
C LEU A 19 -1.74 8.30 -15.72
N GLN A 20 -1.36 9.38 -16.40
CA GLN A 20 -0.27 10.25 -15.95
C GLN A 20 -0.56 10.88 -14.59
N GLN A 21 -1.77 11.41 -14.38
CA GLN A 21 -2.16 11.96 -13.08
C GLN A 21 -2.20 10.90 -11.97
N LEU A 22 -2.63 9.67 -12.28
CA LEU A 22 -2.58 8.57 -11.33
C LEU A 22 -1.15 8.21 -10.92
N ARG A 23 -0.19 8.24 -11.86
CA ARG A 23 1.23 8.00 -11.58
C ARG A 23 1.80 9.08 -10.65
N GLU A 24 1.57 10.35 -10.97
CA GLU A 24 2.03 11.48 -10.16
C GLU A 24 1.46 11.41 -8.73
N ALA A 25 0.17 11.15 -8.60
CA ALA A 25 -0.48 10.98 -7.30
C ALA A 25 0.05 9.76 -6.53
N ALA A 26 0.41 8.67 -7.22
CA ALA A 26 1.01 7.50 -6.59
C ALA A 26 2.42 7.80 -6.06
N ASP A 27 3.25 8.49 -6.85
CA ASP A 27 4.60 8.90 -6.44
C ASP A 27 4.55 9.84 -5.24
N GLU A 28 3.65 10.83 -5.25
CA GLU A 28 3.50 11.74 -4.13
C GLU A 28 3.08 11.02 -2.85
N VAL A 29 2.05 10.17 -2.94
CA VAL A 29 1.57 9.40 -1.78
C VAL A 29 2.61 8.40 -1.28
N TRP A 30 3.45 7.87 -2.17
CA TRP A 30 4.56 7.00 -1.81
C TRP A 30 5.62 7.77 -1.00
N ASN A 31 6.01 8.95 -1.45
CA ASN A 31 7.02 9.76 -0.79
C ASN A 31 6.57 10.33 0.58
N ASP A 32 5.26 10.35 0.83
CA ASP A 32 4.69 10.73 2.12
C ASP A 32 4.72 9.62 3.18
N PHE A 33 5.12 8.39 2.83
CA PHE A 33 5.30 7.36 3.83
C PHE A 33 6.50 7.67 4.73
N LEU A 34 6.22 7.76 6.03
CA LEU A 34 7.24 7.92 7.06
C LEU A 34 8.11 6.67 7.17
N ASN A 35 9.42 6.85 7.39
CA ASN A 35 10.37 5.74 7.54
C ASN A 35 9.99 4.81 8.69
N GLU A 36 9.40 5.37 9.74
CA GLU A 36 8.89 4.65 10.91
C GLU A 36 7.85 3.60 10.50
N LEU A 37 6.96 3.93 9.55
CA LEU A 37 5.97 2.96 9.05
C LEU A 37 6.66 1.78 8.34
N LEU A 38 7.71 2.06 7.56
CA LEU A 38 8.46 1.01 6.87
C LEU A 38 9.23 0.13 7.86
N GLN A 39 9.76 0.73 8.92
CA GLN A 39 10.41 0.01 10.01
C GLN A 39 9.40 -0.88 10.76
N GLU A 40 8.24 -0.34 11.15
CA GLU A 40 7.17 -1.10 11.80
C GLU A 40 6.69 -2.27 10.93
N LEU A 41 6.62 -2.07 9.60
CA LEU A 41 6.29 -3.13 8.65
C LEU A 41 7.34 -4.26 8.71
N ALA A 42 8.63 -3.92 8.67
CA ALA A 42 9.71 -4.91 8.78
C ALA A 42 9.68 -5.65 10.12
N GLU A 43 9.50 -4.92 11.23
CA GLU A 43 9.39 -5.49 12.58
C GLU A 43 8.16 -6.39 12.74
N SER A 44 7.10 -6.16 11.95
CA SER A 44 5.91 -7.02 11.93
C SER A 44 6.18 -8.44 11.44
N MET A 45 7.28 -8.69 10.72
CA MET A 45 7.58 -9.99 10.12
C MET A 45 7.64 -11.14 11.13
N TRP A 46 8.15 -10.89 12.34
CA TRP A 46 8.20 -11.90 13.40
C TRP A 46 6.79 -12.41 13.76
N ARG A 47 5.80 -11.52 13.82
CA ARG A 47 4.41 -11.86 14.11
C ARG A 47 3.76 -12.63 12.96
N ARG A 48 4.13 -12.31 11.71
CA ARG A 48 3.66 -13.03 10.50
C ARG A 48 4.21 -14.46 10.47
N LEU A 49 5.51 -14.64 10.76
CA LEU A 49 6.14 -15.95 10.85
C LEU A 49 5.51 -16.82 11.94
N ALA A 50 5.30 -16.26 13.13
CA ALA A 50 4.62 -16.96 14.22
C ALA A 50 3.20 -17.42 13.82
N ALA A 51 2.47 -16.58 13.06
CA ALA A 51 1.14 -16.93 12.56
C ALA A 51 1.17 -18.08 11.54
N VAL A 52 2.19 -18.13 10.66
CA VAL A 52 2.35 -19.22 9.68
C VAL A 52 2.69 -20.53 10.40
N ILE A 53 3.58 -20.48 11.40
CA ILE A 53 3.91 -21.65 12.22
C ILE A 53 2.66 -22.18 12.94
N ALA A 54 1.90 -21.29 13.58
CA ALA A 54 0.66 -21.66 14.26
C ALA A 54 -0.44 -22.18 13.31
N ALA A 55 -0.36 -21.82 12.03
CA ALA A 55 -1.27 -22.28 10.99
C ALA A 55 -0.72 -23.52 10.25
N ASP A 56 0.31 -24.21 10.74
CA ASP A 56 0.95 -25.35 10.07
C ASP A 56 1.33 -25.06 8.60
N GLY A 57 1.77 -23.83 8.32
CA GLY A 57 2.16 -23.38 6.99
C GLY A 57 1.02 -22.86 6.10
N TRP A 58 -0.23 -22.86 6.57
CA TRP A 58 -1.37 -22.34 5.80
C TRP A 58 -1.45 -20.81 5.79
N TYR A 59 -2.30 -20.27 4.91
CA TYR A 59 -2.55 -18.83 4.78
C TYR A 59 -2.99 -18.20 6.11
N THR A 60 -2.52 -16.98 6.37
CA THR A 60 -2.81 -16.23 7.59
C THR A 60 -3.53 -14.93 7.26
N LYS A 61 -4.06 -14.23 8.26
CA LYS A 61 -4.75 -12.92 8.08
C LYS A 61 -3.86 -11.79 7.53
N TYR A 62 -2.55 -12.02 7.41
CA TYR A 62 -1.54 -11.02 7.05
C TYR A 62 -1.24 -11.00 5.55
#